data_AF-A0A7Y5LQY7-F1
#
_entry.id   AF-A0A7Y5LQY7-F1
#
_cell.length_a   1.000
_cell.length_b   1.000
_cell.length_c   1.000
_cell.angle_alpha   90.00
_cell.angle_beta   90.00
_cell.angle_gamma   90.00
#
_symmetry.space_group_name_H-M   'P 1'
#
loop_
_entity.id
_entity.type
_entity.pdbx_description
1 polymer ?
#
loop_
_entity_poly.entity_id
_entity_poly.type
_entity_poly.pdbx_seq_one_letter_code
_entity_poly.pdbx_strand_id
1 'polypeptide(L)'
;MATDNNSPQLPSNGFQSPGVRRVWWWILATVASVILLGAVPMDIRIPRPDSADEDHPKEDALFSHTSHSSFKCYSCHPSIFPTAKVTFTHDDMDEGQYCGSCHNDRTAFSPDAPGVSCTTCHQKD
;
A
#
# COMPACT_ATOMS: atom_id res chain seq x y z
N MET A 1 59.87 -56.28 8.78
CA MET A 1 58.94 -55.58 9.68
C MET A 1 58.75 -54.19 9.09
N ALA A 2 57.67 -54.01 8.34
CA ALA A 2 57.37 -52.76 7.62
C ALA A 2 56.66 -51.80 8.58
N THR A 3 57.00 -50.52 8.49
CA THR A 3 56.42 -49.43 9.28
C THR A 3 55.08 -48.99 8.69
N ASP A 4 54.02 -49.06 9.48
CA ASP A 4 52.69 -48.60 9.11
C ASP A 4 52.62 -47.07 9.10
N ASN A 5 52.44 -46.48 7.92
CA ASN A 5 52.20 -45.06 7.72
C ASN A 5 50.70 -44.76 7.91
N ASN A 6 50.35 -44.09 9.00
CA ASN A 6 48.98 -43.64 9.25
C ASN A 6 48.94 -42.10 9.30
N SER A 7 48.52 -41.49 8.19
CA SER A 7 48.24 -40.04 8.11
C SER A 7 46.72 -39.82 8.15
N PRO A 8 46.21 -38.94 9.04
CA PRO A 8 44.78 -38.64 9.10
C PRO A 8 44.36 -37.81 7.88
N GLN A 9 43.41 -38.34 7.12
CA GLN A 9 42.78 -37.66 5.98
C GLN A 9 41.73 -36.68 6.51
N LEU A 10 41.87 -35.40 6.19
CA LEU A 10 40.84 -34.37 6.42
C LEU A 10 39.67 -34.58 5.45
N PRO A 11 38.40 -34.39 5.88
CA PRO A 11 37.25 -34.54 5.00
C PRO A 11 37.24 -33.44 3.93
N SER A 12 37.26 -33.86 2.66
CA SER A 12 37.11 -32.98 1.50
C SER A 12 35.64 -32.57 1.36
N ASN A 13 35.26 -31.51 2.05
CA ASN A 13 34.00 -30.82 1.78
C ASN A 13 34.06 -30.18 0.40
N GLY A 14 33.59 -30.92 -0.62
CA GLY A 14 33.47 -30.44 -1.98
C GLY A 14 32.57 -29.21 -2.03
N PHE A 15 33.15 -28.07 -2.37
CA PHE A 15 32.42 -26.89 -2.80
C PHE A 15 31.71 -27.24 -4.13
N GLN A 16 30.47 -27.72 -4.02
CA GLN A 16 29.59 -27.94 -5.16
C GLN A 16 29.20 -26.57 -5.69
N SER A 17 29.73 -26.22 -6.86
CA SER A 17 29.34 -25.00 -7.55
C SER A 17 27.81 -25.00 -7.73
N PRO A 18 27.10 -23.94 -7.32
CA PRO A 18 25.67 -23.88 -7.51
C PRO A 18 25.40 -23.94 -9.00
N GLY A 19 24.80 -25.05 -9.46
CA GLY A 19 24.51 -25.25 -10.88
C GLY A 19 23.71 -24.06 -11.43
N VAL A 20 23.93 -23.71 -12.70
CA VAL A 20 23.32 -22.56 -13.41
C VAL A 20 21.80 -22.46 -13.17
N ARG A 21 21.12 -23.61 -13.00
CA ARG A 21 19.69 -23.70 -12.67
C ARG A 21 19.31 -23.04 -11.34
N ARG A 22 20.21 -23.04 -10.35
CA ARG A 22 20.03 -22.41 -9.04
C ARG A 22 20.15 -20.89 -9.12
N VAL A 23 21.05 -20.36 -9.96
CA VAL A 23 21.19 -18.92 -10.21
C VAL A 23 19.96 -18.36 -10.92
N TRP A 24 19.45 -19.05 -11.95
CA TRP A 24 18.19 -18.68 -12.61
C TRP A 24 16.98 -18.75 -11.68
N TRP A 25 16.93 -19.72 -10.77
CA TRP A 25 15.89 -19.80 -9.74
C TRP A 25 15.90 -18.58 -8.80
N TRP A 26 17.09 -18.14 -8.37
CA TRP A 26 17.21 -16.93 -7.53
C TRP A 26 16.86 -15.66 -8.31
N ILE A 27 17.28 -15.54 -9.58
CA ILE A 27 16.90 -14.40 -10.44
C ILE A 27 15.38 -14.36 -10.67
N LEU A 28 14.75 -15.50 -10.95
CA LEU A 28 13.30 -15.57 -11.12
C LEU A 28 12.56 -15.27 -9.82
N ALA A 29 13.05 -15.76 -8.67
CA ALA A 29 12.44 -15.50 -7.36
C ALA A 29 12.55 -14.02 -6.94
N THR A 30 13.67 -13.35 -7.21
CA THR A 30 13.80 -11.91 -6.91
C THR A 30 12.96 -11.05 -7.84
N VAL A 31 12.90 -11.36 -9.15
CA VAL A 31 12.03 -10.66 -10.10
C VAL A 31 10.55 -10.84 -9.71
N ALA A 32 10.12 -12.04 -9.34
CA ALA A 32 8.75 -12.29 -8.86
C ALA A 32 8.41 -11.49 -7.59
N SER A 33 9.38 -11.31 -6.69
CA SER A 33 9.19 -10.53 -5.45
C SER A 33 9.04 -9.03 -5.71
N VAL A 34 9.78 -8.47 -6.66
CA VAL A 34 9.65 -7.05 -7.06
C VAL A 34 8.32 -6.77 -7.74
N ILE A 35 7.82 -7.70 -8.55
CA ILE A 35 6.50 -7.57 -9.20
C ILE A 35 5.37 -7.52 -8.17
N LEU A 36 5.46 -8.29 -7.08
CA LEU A 36 4.45 -8.27 -6.01
C LEU A 36 4.42 -6.96 -5.21
N LEU A 37 5.56 -6.25 -5.10
CA LEU A 37 5.63 -4.96 -4.40
C LEU A 37 5.01 -3.81 -5.21
N GLY A 38 4.93 -3.92 -6.54
CA GLY A 38 4.38 -2.89 -7.43
C GLY A 38 2.86 -2.84 -7.52
N ALA A 39 2.13 -3.73 -6.83
CA ALA A 39 0.69 -3.90 -6.99
C ALA A 39 -0.17 -3.07 -6.01
N VAL A 40 0.43 -2.23 -5.17
CA VAL A 40 -0.34 -1.36 -4.25
C VAL A 40 -0.78 -0.10 -5.01
N PRO A 41 -2.09 0.18 -5.12
CA PRO A 41 -2.56 1.36 -5.85
C PRO A 41 -2.14 2.63 -5.10
N MET A 42 -1.51 3.57 -5.83
CA MET A 42 -1.10 4.87 -5.29
C MET A 42 -2.32 5.74 -4.93
N ASP A 43 -3.40 5.58 -5.68
CA ASP A 43 -4.67 6.27 -5.48
C ASP A 43 -5.80 5.26 -5.24
N ILE A 44 -6.68 5.58 -4.31
CA ILE A 44 -7.82 4.76 -3.89
C ILE A 44 -9.11 5.50 -4.23
N ARG A 45 -10.04 4.83 -4.90
CA ARG A 45 -11.42 5.31 -5.05
C ARG A 45 -12.27 4.85 -3.88
N ILE A 46 -12.88 5.81 -3.19
CA ILE A 46 -13.77 5.58 -2.05
C ILE A 46 -15.22 5.68 -2.58
N PRO A 47 -15.96 4.56 -2.59
CA PRO A 47 -17.32 4.53 -3.12
C PRO A 47 -18.28 5.29 -2.20
N ARG A 48 -19.18 6.08 -2.78
CA ARG A 48 -20.26 6.76 -2.04
C ARG A 48 -21.53 5.90 -2.03
N PRO A 49 -22.30 5.82 -0.92
CA PRO A 49 -23.55 5.04 -0.88
C PRO A 49 -24.56 5.34 -2.00
N ASP A 50 -24.62 6.60 -2.41
CA ASP A 50 -25.55 7.15 -3.40
C ASP A 50 -24.92 7.29 -4.80
N SER A 51 -23.72 6.76 -5.07
CA SER A 51 -23.15 6.78 -6.43
C SER A 51 -23.88 5.85 -7.40
N ALA A 52 -24.72 4.95 -6.89
CA ALA A 52 -25.55 4.04 -7.69
C ALA A 52 -26.89 4.66 -8.16
N ASP A 53 -27.16 5.93 -7.84
CA ASP A 53 -28.35 6.63 -8.36
C ASP A 53 -28.19 6.87 -9.87
N GLU A 54 -28.98 6.15 -10.68
CA GLU A 54 -28.94 6.20 -12.14
C GLU A 54 -29.47 7.53 -12.70
N ASP A 55 -30.33 8.24 -11.97
CA ASP A 55 -30.94 9.50 -12.42
C ASP A 55 -29.96 10.68 -12.27
N HIS A 56 -29.11 10.61 -11.24
CA HIS A 56 -28.10 11.62 -10.94
C HIS A 56 -26.76 10.94 -10.59
N PRO A 57 -25.98 10.50 -11.59
CA PRO A 57 -24.71 9.83 -11.33
C PRO A 57 -23.76 10.78 -10.64
N LYS A 58 -23.33 10.41 -9.44
CA LYS A 58 -22.40 11.19 -8.64
C LYS A 58 -21.07 10.44 -8.53
N GLU A 59 -19.98 11.18 -8.72
CA GLU A 59 -18.63 10.59 -8.75
C GLU A 59 -18.17 10.13 -7.37
N ASP A 60 -17.38 9.06 -7.37
CA ASP A 60 -16.65 8.57 -6.19
C ASP A 60 -15.55 9.55 -5.77
N ALA A 61 -15.15 9.49 -4.50
CA ALA A 61 -14.03 10.30 -4.01
C ALA A 61 -12.70 9.63 -4.37
N LEU A 62 -11.73 10.41 -4.83
CA LEU A 62 -10.36 9.95 -5.09
C LEU A 62 -9.44 10.36 -3.94
N PHE A 63 -8.86 9.38 -3.26
CA PHE A 63 -7.81 9.57 -2.27
C PHE A 63 -6.44 9.27 -2.89
N SER A 64 -5.45 10.13 -2.66
CA SER A 64 -4.08 9.92 -3.12
C SER A 64 -3.11 9.79 -1.95
N HIS A 65 -2.38 8.68 -1.86
CA HIS A 65 -1.29 8.54 -0.89
C HIS A 65 -0.16 9.52 -1.17
N THR A 66 0.06 9.87 -2.44
CA THR A 66 1.13 10.77 -2.86
C THR A 66 0.92 12.17 -2.28
N SER A 67 -0.32 12.69 -2.35
CA SER A 67 -0.66 14.00 -1.77
C SER A 67 -0.60 14.02 -0.24
N HIS A 68 -0.69 12.85 0.41
CA HIS A 68 -0.59 12.68 1.86
C HIS A 68 0.76 12.12 2.33
N SER A 69 1.78 12.11 1.45
CA SER A 69 3.09 11.47 1.71
C SER A 69 3.90 12.10 2.85
N SER A 70 3.53 13.29 3.30
CA SER A 70 4.10 13.93 4.50
C SER A 70 3.72 13.19 5.79
N PHE A 71 2.61 12.45 5.80
CA PHE A 71 2.14 11.66 6.94
C PHE A 71 2.70 10.24 6.89
N LYS A 72 2.97 9.66 8.06
CA LYS A 72 3.35 8.25 8.17
C LYS A 72 2.13 7.36 8.07
N CYS A 73 2.28 6.14 7.56
CA CYS A 73 1.16 5.20 7.35
C CYS A 73 0.30 4.98 8.61
N TYR A 74 0.95 4.91 9.78
CA TYR A 74 0.27 4.70 11.06
C TYR A 74 -0.53 5.92 11.55
N SER A 75 -0.35 7.09 10.93
CA SER A 75 -1.13 8.29 11.25
C SER A 75 -2.58 8.13 10.79
N CYS A 76 -2.81 7.34 9.74
CA CYS A 76 -4.14 7.05 9.21
C CYS A 76 -4.59 5.64 9.56
N HIS A 77 -3.72 4.63 9.43
CA HIS A 77 -4.08 3.23 9.60
C HIS A 77 -3.58 2.64 10.93
N PRO A 78 -4.37 1.81 11.62
CA PRO A 78 -5.77 1.47 11.31
C PRO A 78 -6.78 2.45 11.94
N SER A 79 -6.30 3.52 12.61
CA SER A 79 -7.11 4.31 13.54
C SER A 79 -8.20 5.13 12.86
N ILE A 80 -7.85 5.88 11.81
CA ILE A 80 -8.78 6.77 11.09
C ILE A 80 -9.43 5.99 9.95
N PHE A 81 -8.63 5.19 9.25
CA PHE A 81 -9.11 4.31 8.20
C PHE A 81 -8.71 2.86 8.51
N PRO A 82 -9.64 1.90 8.47
CA PRO A 82 -9.27 0.49 8.51
C PRO A 82 -8.60 0.10 7.19
N THR A 83 -7.88 -1.02 7.18
CA THR A 83 -7.31 -1.61 5.94
C THR A 83 -8.39 -2.30 5.08
N ALA A 84 -9.60 -2.41 5.60
CA ALA A 84 -10.77 -2.94 4.89
C ALA A 84 -11.55 -1.81 4.21
N LYS A 85 -12.43 -2.17 3.27
CA LYS A 85 -13.36 -1.20 2.66
C LYS A 85 -14.25 -0.60 3.75
N VAL A 86 -14.43 0.71 3.68
CA VAL A 86 -15.31 1.47 4.56
C VAL A 86 -16.20 2.37 3.73
N THR A 87 -17.35 2.70 4.29
CA THR A 87 -18.31 3.62 3.70
C THR A 87 -18.73 4.59 4.79
N PHE A 88 -18.75 5.88 4.44
CA PHE A 88 -19.06 6.98 5.34
C PHE A 88 -19.64 8.14 4.52
N THR A 89 -20.13 9.15 5.23
CA THR A 89 -20.86 10.30 4.71
C THR A 89 -20.11 11.60 5.02
N HIS A 90 -20.57 12.72 4.46
CA HIS A 90 -20.07 14.04 4.87
C HIS A 90 -20.45 14.34 6.33
N ASP A 91 -21.62 13.90 6.80
CA ASP A 91 -22.02 14.07 8.21
C ASP A 91 -20.98 13.44 9.17
N ASP A 92 -20.45 12.25 8.83
CA ASP A 92 -19.36 11.62 9.60
C ASP A 92 -18.09 12.49 9.60
N MET A 93 -17.81 13.19 8.50
CA MET A 93 -16.67 14.10 8.38
C MET A 93 -16.87 15.38 9.20
N ASP A 94 -18.10 15.90 9.27
CA ASP A 94 -18.46 17.04 10.13
C ASP A 94 -18.31 16.69 11.61
N GLU A 95 -18.53 15.43 11.98
CA GLU A 95 -18.24 14.88 13.31
C GLU A 95 -16.73 14.64 13.55
N GLY A 96 -15.87 14.95 12.58
CA GLY A 96 -14.41 14.82 12.69
C GLY A 96 -13.88 13.41 12.41
N GLN A 97 -14.66 12.55 11.77
CA GLN A 97 -14.23 11.21 11.39
C GLN A 97 -13.62 11.19 9.98
N TYR A 98 -12.89 10.12 9.66
CA TYR A 98 -12.32 9.87 8.34
C TYR A 98 -11.54 11.07 7.78
N CYS A 99 -11.92 11.61 6.63
CA CYS A 99 -11.29 12.79 6.03
C CYS A 99 -11.37 14.01 6.96
N GLY A 100 -12.49 14.17 7.68
CA GLY A 100 -12.78 15.27 8.59
C GLY A 100 -11.89 15.29 9.84
N SER A 101 -11.14 14.22 10.14
CA SER A 101 -10.16 14.24 11.24
C SER A 101 -9.06 15.28 10.99
N CYS A 102 -8.78 15.59 9.72
CA CYS A 102 -7.75 16.53 9.29
C CYS A 102 -8.33 17.66 8.40
N HIS A 103 -9.28 17.36 7.52
CA HIS A 103 -10.00 18.35 6.73
C HIS A 103 -11.07 19.04 7.59
N ASN A 104 -10.61 19.94 8.46
CA ASN A 104 -11.41 20.57 9.53
C ASN A 104 -11.06 22.04 9.77
N ASP A 105 -10.48 22.70 8.77
CA ASP A 105 -9.96 24.07 8.80
C ASP A 105 -8.80 24.34 9.77
N ARG A 106 -8.30 23.32 10.48
CA ARG A 106 -7.13 23.44 11.37
C ARG A 106 -5.91 22.77 10.78
N THR A 107 -6.06 21.56 10.26
CA THR A 107 -4.95 20.79 9.68
C THR A 107 -4.93 20.89 8.16
N ALA A 108 -6.10 20.83 7.53
CA ALA A 108 -6.33 21.04 6.11
C ALA A 108 -7.68 21.74 5.89
N PHE A 109 -7.97 22.14 4.65
CA PHE A 109 -9.24 22.76 4.30
C PHE A 109 -10.42 21.84 4.67
N SER A 110 -11.47 22.39 5.28
CA SER A 110 -12.73 21.66 5.46
C SER A 110 -13.39 21.36 4.11
N PRO A 111 -14.12 20.24 3.98
CA PRO A 111 -14.91 19.92 2.79
C PRO A 111 -15.86 21.05 2.37
N ASP A 112 -16.38 21.78 3.36
CA ASP A 112 -17.33 22.87 3.17
C ASP A 112 -16.67 24.26 3.21
N ALA A 113 -15.33 24.31 3.21
CA ALA A 113 -14.61 25.56 3.26
C ALA A 113 -14.90 26.43 2.01
N PRO A 114 -15.02 27.77 2.17
CA PRO A 114 -15.26 28.66 1.03
C PRO A 114 -14.21 28.49 -0.07
N GLY A 115 -14.67 28.23 -1.30
CA GLY A 115 -13.80 28.04 -2.47
C GLY A 115 -13.32 26.60 -2.69
N VAL A 116 -13.70 25.64 -1.83
CA VAL A 116 -13.53 24.21 -2.10
C VAL A 116 -14.72 23.72 -2.92
N SER A 117 -14.44 23.08 -4.06
CA SER A 117 -15.46 22.48 -4.93
C SER A 117 -15.64 21.01 -4.59
N CYS A 118 -16.85 20.46 -4.78
CA CYS A 118 -17.12 19.03 -4.66
C CYS A 118 -16.15 18.20 -5.55
N THR A 119 -15.79 18.74 -6.71
CA THR A 119 -14.87 18.10 -7.67
C THR A 119 -13.42 18.03 -7.20
N THR A 120 -13.05 18.73 -6.12
CA THR A 120 -11.73 18.61 -5.51
C THR A 120 -11.47 17.18 -5.03
N CYS A 121 -12.51 16.53 -4.50
CA CYS A 121 -12.44 15.15 -4.02
C CYS A 121 -13.20 14.18 -4.94
N HIS A 122 -14.39 14.57 -5.43
CA HIS A 122 -15.25 13.76 -6.28
C HIS A 122 -14.90 13.93 -7.75
N GLN A 123 -13.93 13.15 -8.21
CA GLN A 123 -13.37 13.26 -9.56
C GLN A 123 -13.87 12.14 -10.47
N LYS A 124 -14.31 12.54 -11.66
CA LYS A 124 -14.55 11.65 -12.80
C LYS A 124 -13.27 10.86 -13.12
N ASP A 125 -13.45 9.66 -13.66
CA ASP A 125 -12.38 8.88 -14.29
C ASP A 125 -11.73 9.61 -15.47
#